data_AF-A0A4Z1JGS4-F1
#
_entry.id   AF-A0A4Z1JGS4-F1
#
_cell.length_a   1.000
_cell.length_b   1.000
_cell.length_c   1.000
_cell.angle_alpha   90.00
_cell.angle_beta   90.00
_cell.angle_gamma   90.00
#
_symmetry.space_group_name_H-M   'P 1'
#
loop_
_entity.id
_entity.type
_entity.pdbx_description
1 polymer ?
#
loop_
_entity_poly.entity_id
_entity_poly.type
_entity_poly.pdbx_seq_one_letter_code
_entity_poly.pdbx_strand_id
1 'polypeptide(L)'
;MMRKANAYNFPVHLAVYHILPPSFLLQCSSRSFCERFACSSDGSMMVQPSVVNKIRSLFTKQQSAPNFQVLSDLHLELCSQYHTFSIAPVAPYLILAGDIGRLIDYEGYLAFLAKQTAQFEKVFLVLGNHEFYHLSHTSALEQAQRLENEAVLNGKLVLCRQKRWDIDLGDSQTTILGCTLWSKIDGGAREAVRTRIKDLQKIDEWSIDDHNTAHISDLTWLFNQVRNIQNQNKYRAEGEPGRKILVVTHHAPTIVGTSSPKNSNNPWGSAFATELLGDSSMSWVDVKVWVFGHTHFTTDFEKDGIRVLSNQRGYVPPGNERKKDEKFEETAFDPKRVFGI
;
A
#
# COMPACT_ATOMS: atom_id res chain seq x y z
N MET A 1 -50.42 -5.32 -52.28
CA MET A 1 -50.92 -3.93 -52.18
C MET A 1 -49.77 -3.02 -51.76
N MET A 2 -49.47 -2.03 -52.61
CA MET A 2 -48.61 -0.84 -52.53
C MET A 2 -47.87 -0.48 -51.20
N ARG A 3 -46.52 -0.31 -51.22
CA ARG A 3 -45.69 0.95 -51.33
C ARG A 3 -45.71 1.80 -50.02
N LYS A 4 -44.64 2.37 -49.44
CA LYS A 4 -43.36 3.02 -49.87
C LYS A 4 -42.35 2.90 -48.68
N ALA A 5 -41.02 2.76 -48.76
CA ALA A 5 -39.91 3.43 -49.48
C ALA A 5 -39.43 4.79 -48.91
N ASN A 6 -38.16 4.81 -48.44
CA ASN A 6 -37.09 5.84 -48.49
C ASN A 6 -36.14 5.59 -47.28
N ALA A 7 -34.87 5.16 -47.35
CA ALA A 7 -33.72 5.31 -48.26
C ALA A 7 -33.20 6.75 -48.42
N TYR A 8 -32.03 7.03 -47.85
CA TYR A 8 -31.00 7.91 -48.44
C TYR A 8 -29.58 7.46 -48.01
N ASN A 9 -28.73 7.34 -49.03
CA ASN A 9 -27.30 7.00 -49.05
C ASN A 9 -26.42 8.27 -48.87
N PHE A 10 -25.20 8.07 -48.31
CA PHE A 10 -23.83 8.49 -48.70
C PHE A 10 -23.62 9.56 -49.84
N PRO A 11 -22.42 10.19 -50.09
CA PRO A 11 -21.03 9.80 -49.73
C PRO A 11 -19.96 10.96 -49.56
N VAL A 12 -18.67 10.53 -49.41
CA VAL A 12 -17.37 11.06 -49.96
C VAL A 12 -16.58 12.30 -49.45
N HIS A 13 -15.31 11.99 -49.07
CA HIS A 13 -13.98 12.51 -49.51
C HIS A 13 -13.30 13.82 -49.03
N LEU A 14 -11.95 13.67 -48.91
CA LEU A 14 -10.81 14.63 -48.95
C LEU A 14 -10.69 15.62 -47.77
N ALA A 15 -9.54 16.17 -47.38
CA ALA A 15 -8.10 15.93 -47.48
C ALA A 15 -7.43 17.06 -46.66
N VAL A 16 -6.26 16.79 -46.05
CA VAL A 16 -5.10 17.68 -45.82
C VAL A 16 -5.33 19.17 -45.53
N TYR A 17 -4.81 19.70 -44.40
CA TYR A 17 -3.85 20.84 -44.37
C TYR A 17 -3.25 21.03 -42.97
N HIS A 18 -1.92 20.98 -42.91
CA HIS A 18 -1.08 21.64 -41.90
C HIS A 18 -1.37 23.15 -41.88
N ILE A 19 -1.29 23.80 -40.71
CA ILE A 19 -0.69 25.13 -40.50
C ILE A 19 -0.40 25.30 -39.00
N LEU A 20 0.87 25.50 -38.66
CA LEU A 20 1.36 26.04 -37.38
C LEU A 20 1.36 27.58 -37.46
N PRO A 21 1.03 28.32 -36.39
CA PRO A 21 1.35 29.74 -36.26
C PRO A 21 2.59 29.99 -35.38
N PRO A 22 3.17 31.21 -35.43
CA PRO A 22 4.61 31.42 -35.45
C PRO A 22 5.24 31.96 -34.15
N SER A 23 6.54 31.71 -34.08
CA SER A 23 7.63 32.42 -33.38
C SER A 23 7.32 33.79 -32.77
N PHE A 24 7.59 33.92 -31.46
CA PHE A 24 7.88 35.20 -30.80
C PHE A 24 9.39 35.42 -30.72
N LEU A 25 9.86 36.41 -31.47
CA LEU A 25 11.15 37.08 -31.31
C LEU A 25 11.02 38.08 -30.15
N LEU A 26 11.87 37.97 -29.13
CA LEU A 26 12.10 39.05 -28.17
C LEU A 26 13.58 39.40 -28.17
N GLN A 27 13.81 40.66 -28.53
CA GLN A 27 15.10 41.32 -28.64
C GLN A 27 15.80 41.38 -27.29
N CYS A 28 17.10 41.09 -27.32
CA CYS A 28 18.03 41.31 -26.24
C CYS A 28 18.54 42.76 -26.31
N SER A 29 18.40 43.51 -25.22
CA SER A 29 19.07 44.80 -25.03
C SER A 29 19.61 44.91 -23.61
N SER A 30 20.88 44.59 -23.40
CA SER A 30 21.82 45.47 -22.69
C SER A 30 23.23 44.87 -22.70
N ARG A 31 24.18 45.77 -22.96
CA ARG A 31 25.63 45.55 -22.92
C ARG A 31 26.09 45.53 -21.46
N SER A 32 26.85 44.52 -21.06
CA SER A 32 28.12 44.78 -20.37
C SER A 32 29.13 43.69 -20.69
N PHE A 33 30.30 44.17 -21.06
CA PHE A 33 31.50 43.52 -21.61
C PHE A 33 32.44 43.31 -20.42
N CYS A 34 32.97 42.11 -20.16
CA CYS A 34 34.37 41.67 -20.36
C CYS A 34 34.58 40.54 -19.31
N GLU A 35 35.34 39.45 -19.47
CA GLU A 35 36.62 39.27 -20.15
C GLU A 35 37.00 37.77 -20.11
N ARG A 36 37.91 37.36 -21.01
CA ARG A 36 38.63 36.06 -21.13
C ARG A 36 38.03 35.00 -22.07
N PHE A 37 38.37 35.12 -23.36
CA PHE A 37 38.71 33.95 -24.16
C PHE A 37 39.98 34.22 -24.97
N ALA A 38 40.95 33.32 -24.81
CA ALA A 38 42.11 33.21 -25.67
C ALA A 38 41.66 32.62 -27.02
N CYS A 39 42.18 33.21 -28.10
CA CYS A 39 41.97 32.76 -29.46
C CYS A 39 42.73 31.45 -29.71
N SER A 40 42.07 30.42 -30.22
CA SER A 40 42.73 29.39 -31.04
C SER A 40 41.96 29.21 -32.34
N SER A 41 42.72 29.23 -33.42
CA SER A 41 42.28 29.10 -34.81
C SER A 41 42.17 27.62 -35.18
N ASP A 42 40.96 27.06 -35.10
CA ASP A 42 40.52 26.05 -36.06
C ASP A 42 38.99 25.89 -36.03
N GLY A 43 38.36 26.02 -37.20
CA GLY A 43 36.92 26.13 -37.37
C GLY A 43 36.18 24.79 -37.34
N SER A 44 36.10 24.15 -36.16
CA SER A 44 35.14 23.06 -35.93
C SER A 44 34.30 23.33 -34.69
N MET A 45 32.97 23.45 -34.88
CA MET A 45 32.02 23.63 -33.79
C MET A 45 31.74 22.27 -33.15
N MET A 46 32.57 21.84 -32.19
CA MET A 46 32.23 20.71 -31.33
C MET A 46 31.13 21.12 -30.37
N VAL A 47 29.90 20.70 -30.65
CA VAL A 47 28.81 20.77 -29.67
C VAL A 47 29.14 19.79 -28.53
N GLN A 48 29.50 20.34 -27.38
CA GLN A 48 29.75 19.59 -26.15
C GLN A 48 28.54 18.68 -25.82
N PRO A 49 28.71 17.36 -25.60
CA PRO A 49 27.62 16.42 -25.29
C PRO A 49 26.88 16.69 -23.96
N SER A 50 27.30 17.70 -23.20
CA SER A 50 26.86 17.94 -21.82
C SER A 50 25.53 18.70 -21.69
N VAL A 51 25.05 19.34 -22.77
CA VAL A 51 23.80 20.13 -22.72
C VAL A 51 22.59 19.29 -23.17
N VAL A 52 22.77 18.37 -24.12
CA VAL A 52 21.67 17.51 -24.63
C VAL A 52 21.20 16.50 -23.58
N ASN A 53 22.12 16.00 -22.74
CA ASN A 53 21.78 15.10 -21.62
C ASN A 53 21.10 15.85 -20.46
N LYS A 54 21.42 17.13 -20.24
CA LYS A 54 20.77 17.97 -19.23
C LYS A 54 19.36 18.41 -19.62
N ILE A 55 19.09 18.56 -20.92
CA ILE A 55 17.75 18.93 -21.41
C ILE A 55 16.83 17.69 -21.48
N ARG A 56 17.37 16.49 -21.73
CA ARG A 56 16.59 15.23 -21.61
C ARG A 56 16.16 14.92 -20.16
N SER A 57 16.93 15.32 -19.15
CA SER A 57 16.53 15.12 -17.74
C SER A 57 15.49 16.14 -17.23
N LEU A 58 15.17 17.16 -18.03
CA LEU A 58 14.20 18.22 -17.67
C LEU A 58 12.80 17.97 -18.24
N PHE A 59 12.64 16.97 -19.11
CA PHE A 59 11.34 16.57 -19.63
C PHE A 59 11.10 15.08 -19.36
N THR A 60 10.11 14.84 -18.49
CA THR A 60 9.64 13.56 -17.95
C THR A 60 10.52 12.92 -16.86
N LYS A 61 10.35 13.39 -15.62
CA LYS A 61 10.23 12.42 -14.50
C LYS A 61 9.01 11.56 -14.85
N GLN A 62 9.22 10.52 -15.64
CA GLN A 62 8.22 9.48 -15.83
C GLN A 62 8.01 8.91 -14.43
N GLN A 63 6.90 9.27 -13.76
CA GLN A 63 6.52 8.63 -12.51
C GLN A 63 6.51 7.14 -12.82
N SER A 64 7.42 6.39 -12.18
CA SER A 64 7.43 4.94 -12.29
C SER A 64 6.03 4.44 -11.96
N ALA A 65 5.52 3.52 -12.77
CA ALA A 65 4.22 2.91 -12.51
C ALA A 65 4.20 2.37 -11.06
N PRO A 66 3.06 2.49 -10.35
CA PRO A 66 2.96 2.03 -8.97
C PRO A 66 3.25 0.53 -8.88
N ASN A 67 4.01 0.12 -7.87
CA ASN A 67 4.51 -1.25 -7.75
C ASN A 67 3.59 -2.16 -6.94
N PHE A 68 2.72 -1.58 -6.10
CA PHE A 68 1.89 -2.34 -5.16
C PHE A 68 0.41 -2.04 -5.37
N GLN A 69 -0.40 -3.09 -5.39
CA GLN A 69 -1.85 -3.05 -5.20
C GLN A 69 -2.15 -3.46 -3.75
N VAL A 70 -3.08 -2.78 -3.08
CA VAL A 70 -3.34 -2.99 -1.64
C VAL A 70 -4.81 -3.18 -1.35
N LEU A 71 -5.13 -4.20 -0.55
CA LEU A 71 -6.47 -4.49 -0.05
C LEU A 71 -6.37 -5.03 1.39
N SER A 72 -7.39 -4.76 2.19
CA SER A 72 -7.56 -5.36 3.52
C SER A 72 -9.04 -5.49 3.89
N ASP A 73 -9.31 -6.19 4.98
CA ASP A 73 -10.64 -6.28 5.60
C ASP A 73 -11.70 -6.75 4.59
N LEU A 74 -11.33 -7.73 3.75
CA LEU A 74 -12.21 -8.26 2.71
C LEU A 74 -13.35 -9.11 3.30
N HIS A 75 -13.10 -9.75 4.45
CA HIS A 75 -14.01 -10.66 5.16
C HIS A 75 -14.71 -11.66 4.24
N LEU A 76 -13.94 -12.39 3.45
CA LEU A 76 -14.47 -13.32 2.44
C LEU A 76 -15.20 -14.52 3.06
N GLU A 77 -15.01 -14.79 4.35
CA GLU A 77 -15.81 -15.75 5.11
C GLU A 77 -17.29 -15.37 5.14
N LEU A 78 -17.60 -14.08 5.10
CA LEU A 78 -18.97 -13.61 5.11
C LEU A 78 -19.64 -13.99 3.79
N CYS A 79 -20.67 -14.83 3.88
CA CYS A 79 -21.42 -15.33 2.73
C CYS A 79 -20.56 -16.08 1.70
N SER A 80 -19.48 -16.72 2.16
CA SER A 80 -18.65 -17.65 1.37
C SER A 80 -18.08 -17.05 0.08
N GLN A 81 -17.59 -15.82 0.16
CA GLN A 81 -17.14 -15.02 -0.98
C GLN A 81 -15.74 -15.38 -1.51
N TYR A 82 -15.03 -16.34 -0.90
CA TYR A 82 -13.71 -16.80 -1.36
C TYR A 82 -13.67 -17.16 -2.86
N HIS A 83 -14.79 -17.69 -3.39
CA HIS A 83 -14.87 -18.13 -4.78
C HIS A 83 -15.35 -17.04 -5.74
N THR A 84 -16.10 -16.06 -5.24
CA THR A 84 -16.81 -15.05 -6.05
C THR A 84 -16.09 -13.71 -6.08
N PHE A 85 -15.30 -13.39 -5.06
CA PHE A 85 -14.52 -12.15 -5.04
C PHE A 85 -13.29 -12.26 -5.95
N SER A 86 -13.12 -11.28 -6.83
CA SER A 86 -12.02 -11.24 -7.80
C SER A 86 -11.25 -9.94 -7.67
N ILE A 87 -9.92 -10.02 -7.67
CA ILE A 87 -9.03 -8.88 -7.72
C ILE A 87 -8.47 -8.82 -9.14
N ALA A 88 -8.66 -7.69 -9.83
CA ALA A 88 -8.01 -7.48 -11.13
C ALA A 88 -6.59 -6.95 -10.88
N PRO A 89 -5.54 -7.61 -11.40
CA PRO A 89 -4.16 -7.17 -11.19
C PRO A 89 -3.89 -5.87 -11.95
N VAL A 90 -3.52 -4.83 -11.20
CA VAL A 90 -3.13 -3.50 -11.74
C VAL A 90 -1.73 -3.06 -11.29
N ALA A 91 -1.01 -3.94 -10.58
CA ALA A 91 0.38 -3.79 -10.17
C ALA A 91 1.03 -5.19 -10.05
N PRO A 92 2.36 -5.31 -10.10
CA PRO A 92 3.05 -6.60 -10.01
C PRO A 92 2.94 -7.26 -8.63
N TYR A 93 2.89 -6.47 -7.55
CA TYR A 93 2.83 -6.97 -6.17
C TYR A 93 1.47 -6.69 -5.53
N LEU A 94 0.92 -7.68 -4.85
CA LEU A 94 -0.30 -7.55 -4.07
C LEU A 94 0.01 -7.56 -2.57
N ILE A 95 -0.55 -6.61 -1.84
CA ILE A 95 -0.54 -6.57 -0.37
C ILE A 95 -1.96 -6.84 0.13
N LEU A 96 -2.07 -7.86 0.97
CA LEU A 96 -3.27 -8.23 1.71
C LEU A 96 -3.02 -7.94 3.20
N ALA A 97 -3.50 -6.79 3.69
CA ALA A 97 -3.15 -6.25 5.01
C ALA A 97 -4.12 -6.72 6.14
N GLY A 98 -4.39 -8.02 6.18
CA GLY A 98 -5.21 -8.68 7.20
C GLY A 98 -6.72 -8.62 6.98
N ASP A 99 -7.44 -9.47 7.71
CA ASP A 99 -8.89 -9.66 7.66
C ASP A 99 -9.41 -9.97 6.24
N ILE A 100 -8.67 -10.80 5.52
CA ILE A 100 -9.06 -11.31 4.20
C ILE A 100 -10.08 -12.43 4.36
N GLY A 101 -9.89 -13.27 5.38
CA GLY A 101 -10.71 -14.44 5.65
C GLY A 101 -10.42 -15.02 7.03
N ARG A 102 -10.74 -16.31 7.19
CA ARG A 102 -10.44 -17.08 8.39
C ARG A 102 -9.61 -18.30 8.03
N LEU A 103 -8.60 -18.62 8.84
CA LEU A 103 -7.77 -19.79 8.58
C LEU A 103 -8.55 -21.11 8.76
N ILE A 104 -9.53 -21.13 9.67
CA ILE A 104 -10.42 -22.29 9.84
C ILE A 104 -11.18 -22.67 8.55
N ASP A 105 -11.38 -21.73 7.63
CA ASP A 105 -11.96 -21.96 6.29
C ASP A 105 -10.86 -22.33 5.26
N TYR A 106 -9.90 -23.17 5.68
CA TYR A 106 -8.60 -23.35 5.03
C TYR A 106 -8.68 -23.56 3.51
N GLU A 107 -9.52 -24.49 3.05
CA GLU A 107 -9.61 -24.84 1.62
C GLU A 107 -10.12 -23.68 0.76
N GLY A 108 -11.15 -22.96 1.24
CA GLY A 108 -11.69 -21.79 0.54
C GLY A 108 -10.67 -20.65 0.52
N TYR A 109 -10.00 -20.44 1.65
CA TYR A 109 -8.99 -19.40 1.77
C TYR A 109 -7.75 -19.69 0.90
N LEU A 110 -7.27 -20.93 0.88
CA LEU A 110 -6.19 -21.39 0.00
C LEU A 110 -6.57 -21.23 -1.48
N ALA A 111 -7.79 -21.61 -1.87
CA ALA A 111 -8.27 -21.43 -3.24
C ALA A 111 -8.32 -19.95 -3.65
N PHE A 112 -8.70 -19.05 -2.73
CA PHE A 112 -8.65 -17.61 -2.97
C PHE A 112 -7.20 -17.12 -3.18
N LEU A 113 -6.27 -17.51 -2.30
CA LEU A 113 -4.86 -17.11 -2.39
C LEU A 113 -4.18 -17.67 -3.64
N ALA A 114 -4.50 -18.90 -4.05
CA ALA A 114 -4.01 -19.52 -5.27
C ALA A 114 -4.38 -18.73 -6.53
N LYS A 115 -5.60 -18.17 -6.58
CA LYS A 115 -6.00 -17.27 -7.68
C LYS A 115 -5.13 -16.02 -7.73
N GLN A 116 -4.75 -15.47 -6.57
CA GLN A 116 -3.93 -14.26 -6.52
C GLN A 116 -2.48 -14.56 -6.91
N THR A 117 -1.88 -15.61 -6.36
CA THR A 117 -0.49 -15.99 -6.70
C THR A 117 -0.32 -16.42 -8.17
N ALA A 118 -1.40 -16.85 -8.83
CA ALA A 118 -1.41 -17.09 -10.27
C ALA A 118 -1.35 -15.79 -11.10
N GLN A 119 -1.83 -14.66 -10.57
CA GLN A 119 -1.98 -13.39 -11.30
C GLN A 119 -0.93 -12.34 -10.94
N PHE A 120 -0.37 -12.39 -9.73
CA PHE A 120 0.65 -11.47 -9.24
C PHE A 120 2.04 -12.10 -9.23
N GLU A 121 3.08 -11.28 -9.24
CA GLU A 121 4.47 -11.73 -9.10
C GLU A 121 4.74 -12.25 -7.67
N LYS A 122 4.28 -11.49 -6.67
CA LYS A 122 4.28 -11.86 -5.26
C LYS A 122 3.02 -11.34 -4.58
N VAL A 123 2.56 -12.12 -3.59
CA VAL A 123 1.45 -11.74 -2.70
C VAL A 123 1.98 -11.70 -1.27
N PHE A 124 1.91 -10.53 -0.63
CA PHE A 124 2.29 -10.32 0.76
C PHE A 124 1.04 -10.38 1.63
N LEU A 125 1.00 -11.33 2.56
CA LEU A 125 -0.15 -11.54 3.44
C LEU A 125 0.22 -11.23 4.89
N VAL A 126 -0.39 -10.20 5.46
CA VAL A 126 -0.43 -9.98 6.91
C VAL A 126 -1.69 -10.65 7.45
N LEU A 127 -1.60 -11.28 8.62
CA LEU A 127 -2.77 -11.82 9.32
C LEU A 127 -3.43 -10.72 10.13
N GLY A 128 -4.74 -10.54 9.96
CA GLY A 128 -5.59 -9.77 10.86
C GLY A 128 -6.23 -10.67 11.92
N ASN A 129 -7.12 -10.11 12.74
CA ASN A 129 -7.73 -10.89 13.83
C ASN A 129 -8.76 -11.91 13.32
N HIS A 130 -9.43 -11.67 12.20
CA HIS A 130 -10.37 -12.62 11.61
C HIS A 130 -9.67 -13.91 11.17
N GLU A 131 -8.41 -13.86 10.73
CA GLU A 131 -7.65 -15.06 10.41
C GLU A 131 -7.57 -16.04 11.60
N PHE A 132 -7.61 -15.54 12.84
CA PHE A 132 -7.52 -16.33 14.08
C PHE A 132 -8.87 -16.79 14.65
N TYR A 133 -10.01 -16.40 14.07
CA TYR A 133 -11.31 -16.73 14.64
C TYR A 133 -11.56 -18.24 14.73
N HIS A 134 -12.03 -18.67 15.90
CA HIS A 134 -12.35 -20.04 16.28
C HIS A 134 -11.16 -21.01 16.20
N LEU A 135 -9.96 -20.45 16.34
CA LEU A 135 -8.73 -21.19 16.49
C LEU A 135 -7.99 -20.62 17.69
N SER A 136 -7.20 -21.48 18.35
CA SER A 136 -6.16 -20.98 19.24
C SER A 136 -5.14 -20.18 18.42
N HIS A 137 -4.48 -19.21 19.05
CA HIS A 137 -3.44 -18.43 18.39
C HIS A 137 -2.35 -19.34 17.79
N THR A 138 -1.93 -20.38 18.50
CA THR A 138 -0.94 -21.35 18.01
C THR A 138 -1.44 -22.11 16.78
N SER A 139 -2.64 -22.66 16.81
CA SER A 139 -3.20 -23.44 15.68
C SER A 139 -3.41 -22.59 14.43
N ALA A 140 -3.85 -21.33 14.60
CA ALA A 140 -3.92 -20.38 13.49
C ALA A 140 -2.54 -20.14 12.86
N LEU A 141 -1.50 -19.92 13.67
CA LEU A 141 -0.14 -19.73 13.15
C LEU A 141 0.40 -20.95 12.40
N GLU A 142 0.12 -22.16 12.88
CA GLU A 142 0.48 -23.41 12.18
C GLU A 142 -0.19 -23.49 10.80
N GLN A 143 -1.48 -23.17 10.72
CA GLN A 143 -2.19 -23.14 9.44
C GLN A 143 -1.67 -22.05 8.51
N ALA A 144 -1.39 -20.86 9.02
CA ALA A 144 -0.80 -19.78 8.24
C ALA A 144 0.58 -20.18 7.69
N GLN A 145 1.42 -20.80 8.51
CA GLN A 145 2.74 -21.28 8.10
C GLN A 145 2.65 -22.39 7.05
N ARG A 146 1.60 -23.24 7.11
CA ARG A 146 1.32 -24.25 6.10
C ARG A 146 1.06 -23.61 4.73
N LEU A 147 0.36 -22.47 4.65
CA LEU A 147 0.06 -21.79 3.38
C LEU A 147 1.32 -21.51 2.55
N GLU A 148 2.42 -21.01 3.15
CA GLU A 148 3.66 -20.74 2.41
C GLU A 148 4.25 -21.98 1.72
N ASN A 149 3.95 -23.18 2.24
CA ASN A 149 4.43 -24.46 1.74
C ASN A 149 3.46 -25.15 0.78
N GLU A 150 2.25 -24.61 0.58
CA GLU A 150 1.26 -25.18 -0.34
C GLU A 150 1.74 -25.04 -1.79
N ALA A 151 1.90 -26.18 -2.47
CA ALA A 151 2.47 -26.23 -3.82
C ALA A 151 1.68 -25.39 -4.83
N VAL A 152 0.35 -25.31 -4.67
CA VAL A 152 -0.54 -24.53 -5.53
C VAL A 152 -0.22 -23.01 -5.52
N LEU A 153 0.46 -22.51 -4.48
CA LEU A 153 0.86 -21.11 -4.38
C LEU A 153 2.18 -20.78 -5.09
N ASN A 154 2.87 -21.78 -5.65
CA ASN A 154 4.09 -21.64 -6.44
C ASN A 154 5.21 -20.84 -5.76
N GLY A 155 5.29 -20.88 -4.43
CA GLY A 155 6.27 -20.10 -3.66
C GLY A 155 6.12 -18.57 -3.80
N LYS A 156 4.96 -18.08 -4.25
CA LYS A 156 4.71 -16.65 -4.49
C LYS A 156 3.99 -15.94 -3.34
N LEU A 157 3.42 -16.69 -2.39
CA LEU A 157 2.90 -16.13 -1.15
C LEU A 157 4.07 -15.85 -0.19
N VAL A 158 4.05 -14.69 0.45
CA VAL A 158 4.96 -14.34 1.55
C VAL A 158 4.10 -14.04 2.77
N LEU A 159 4.23 -14.85 3.81
CA LEU A 159 3.55 -14.61 5.09
C LEU A 159 4.32 -13.55 5.89
N CYS A 160 3.70 -12.40 6.07
CA CYS A 160 4.23 -11.24 6.78
C CYS A 160 3.98 -11.34 8.28
N ARG A 161 4.65 -12.31 8.93
CA ARG A 161 4.66 -12.49 10.39
C ARG A 161 6.06 -12.20 10.93
N GLN A 162 6.29 -10.99 11.42
CA GLN A 162 7.63 -10.51 11.80
C GLN A 162 8.67 -10.84 10.72
N LYS A 163 8.28 -10.58 9.46
CA LYS A 163 9.03 -10.97 8.26
C LYS A 163 9.57 -9.74 7.56
N ARG A 164 10.86 -9.81 7.21
CA ARG A 164 11.52 -8.88 6.30
C ARG A 164 11.56 -9.47 4.90
N TRP A 165 11.27 -8.65 3.90
CA TRP A 165 11.43 -8.99 2.49
C TRP A 165 12.04 -7.83 1.72
N ASP A 166 13.13 -8.06 1.01
CA ASP A 166 13.85 -7.03 0.26
C ASP A 166 13.55 -7.18 -1.23
N ILE A 167 13.22 -6.07 -1.90
CA ILE A 167 12.99 -6.01 -3.34
C ILE A 167 13.68 -4.80 -3.95
N ASP A 168 14.09 -4.94 -5.20
CA ASP A 168 14.61 -3.83 -6.00
C ASP A 168 13.49 -3.33 -6.92
N LEU A 169 13.09 -2.07 -6.71
CA LEU A 169 12.05 -1.39 -7.50
C LEU A 169 12.71 -0.37 -8.41
N GLY A 170 13.14 -0.81 -9.59
CA GLY A 170 13.95 0.01 -10.49
C GLY A 170 15.27 0.40 -9.83
N ASP A 171 15.51 1.70 -9.68
CA ASP A 171 16.73 2.25 -9.08
C ASP A 171 16.68 2.38 -7.54
N SER A 172 15.63 1.85 -6.89
CA SER A 172 15.41 1.97 -5.44
C SER A 172 15.34 0.61 -4.75
N GLN A 173 16.19 0.40 -3.74
CA GLN A 173 16.06 -0.75 -2.84
C GLN A 173 14.96 -0.50 -1.81
N THR A 174 14.01 -1.41 -1.73
CA THR A 174 12.89 -1.34 -0.79
C THR A 174 12.90 -2.56 0.13
N THR A 175 12.67 -2.33 1.41
CA THR A 175 12.41 -3.38 2.37
C THR A 175 10.98 -3.31 2.85
N ILE A 176 10.28 -4.44 2.73
CA ILE A 176 8.95 -4.66 3.28
C ILE A 176 9.13 -5.31 4.66
N LEU A 177 8.58 -4.69 5.68
CA LEU A 177 8.51 -5.21 7.04
C LEU A 177 7.04 -5.47 7.36
N GLY A 178 6.69 -6.71 7.67
CA GLY A 178 5.31 -7.08 7.93
C GLY A 178 5.11 -7.90 9.19
N CYS A 179 4.11 -7.52 9.98
CA CYS A 179 3.61 -8.23 11.16
C CYS A 179 2.14 -7.84 11.40
N THR A 180 1.40 -8.58 12.22
CA THR A 180 0.02 -8.19 12.58
C THR A 180 0.00 -6.84 13.30
N LEU A 181 1.01 -6.59 14.14
CA LEU A 181 1.10 -5.47 15.07
C LEU A 181 -0.20 -5.36 15.85
N TRP A 182 -0.51 -6.36 16.67
CA TRP A 182 -1.64 -6.26 17.61
C TRP A 182 -1.60 -4.91 18.34
N SER A 183 -2.75 -4.28 18.59
CA SER A 183 -2.76 -2.99 19.29
C SER A 183 -2.36 -3.12 20.77
N LYS A 184 -2.01 -2.02 21.43
CA LYS A 184 -1.75 -2.01 22.87
C LYS A 184 -3.01 -1.63 23.63
N ILE A 185 -3.62 -2.58 24.33
CA ILE A 185 -4.79 -2.31 25.17
C ILE A 185 -4.32 -1.79 26.54
N ASP A 186 -4.65 -0.54 26.83
CA ASP A 186 -4.32 0.11 28.10
C ASP A 186 -5.04 -0.54 29.29
N GLY A 187 -4.37 -0.53 30.45
CA GLY A 187 -4.91 -1.10 31.70
C GLY A 187 -6.30 -0.56 32.07
N GLY A 188 -6.52 0.75 31.91
CA GLY A 188 -7.82 1.39 32.15
C GLY A 188 -8.90 1.06 31.12
N ALA A 189 -8.52 0.62 29.92
CA ALA A 189 -9.46 0.27 28.84
C ALA A 189 -9.91 -1.20 28.89
N ARG A 190 -9.24 -2.06 29.67
CA ARG A 190 -9.45 -3.52 29.66
C ARG A 190 -10.90 -3.93 29.81
N GLU A 191 -11.63 -3.34 30.76
CA GLU A 191 -13.02 -3.72 31.02
C GLU A 191 -13.96 -3.25 29.91
N ALA A 192 -13.75 -2.03 29.40
CA ALA A 192 -14.50 -1.52 28.26
C ALA A 192 -14.26 -2.37 27.01
N VAL A 193 -13.00 -2.74 26.74
CA VAL A 193 -12.61 -3.62 25.64
C VAL A 193 -13.24 -5.00 25.79
N ARG A 194 -13.11 -5.65 26.95
CA ARG A 194 -13.71 -6.97 27.21
C ARG A 194 -15.22 -6.96 26.99
N THR A 195 -15.90 -5.90 27.39
CA THR A 195 -17.36 -5.80 27.27
C THR A 195 -17.80 -5.54 25.82
N ARG A 196 -17.11 -4.62 25.13
CA ARG A 196 -17.56 -4.04 23.84
C ARG A 196 -16.92 -4.68 22.62
N ILE A 197 -15.69 -5.16 22.72
CA ILE A 197 -14.94 -5.76 21.61
C ILE A 197 -15.11 -7.27 21.65
N LYS A 198 -16.06 -7.76 20.87
CA LYS A 198 -16.36 -9.19 20.77
C LYS A 198 -15.32 -9.97 19.98
N ASP A 199 -14.53 -9.29 19.17
CA ASP A 199 -13.60 -9.93 18.24
C ASP A 199 -12.47 -10.66 18.96
N LEU A 200 -11.97 -10.11 20.08
CA LEU A 200 -11.00 -10.81 20.94
C LEU A 200 -11.58 -12.09 21.56
N GLN A 201 -12.90 -12.15 21.77
CA GLN A 201 -13.57 -13.32 22.35
C GLN A 201 -13.78 -14.44 21.32
N LYS A 202 -13.54 -14.18 20.03
CA LYS A 202 -13.67 -15.17 18.97
C LYS A 202 -12.37 -15.93 18.72
N ILE A 203 -11.26 -15.53 19.33
CA ILE A 203 -9.99 -16.24 19.26
C ILE A 203 -9.92 -17.14 20.51
N ASP A 204 -9.71 -18.44 20.30
CA ASP A 204 -9.77 -19.40 21.39
C ASP A 204 -8.60 -19.17 22.35
N GLU A 205 -8.90 -19.14 23.65
CA GLU A 205 -7.92 -18.96 24.72
C GLU A 205 -7.07 -17.68 24.62
N TRP A 206 -7.59 -16.63 23.96
CA TRP A 206 -6.88 -15.36 23.77
C TRP A 206 -7.25 -14.33 24.84
N SER A 207 -6.31 -14.00 25.72
CA SER A 207 -6.49 -12.96 26.73
C SER A 207 -5.98 -11.59 26.26
N ILE A 208 -6.36 -10.52 26.97
CA ILE A 208 -5.78 -9.18 26.75
C ILE A 208 -4.27 -9.17 27.04
N ASP A 209 -3.81 -10.02 27.94
CA ASP A 209 -2.38 -10.10 28.27
C ASP A 209 -1.59 -10.79 27.14
N ASP A 210 -2.18 -11.81 26.51
CA ASP A 210 -1.61 -12.41 25.29
C ASP A 210 -1.59 -11.40 24.14
N HIS A 211 -2.68 -10.64 23.95
CA HIS A 211 -2.77 -9.57 22.96
C HIS A 211 -1.67 -8.52 23.14
N ASN A 212 -1.50 -8.01 24.36
CA ASN A 212 -0.45 -7.04 24.68
C ASN A 212 0.96 -7.64 24.57
N THR A 213 1.14 -8.93 24.88
CA THR A 213 2.41 -9.63 24.73
C THR A 213 2.79 -9.76 23.25
N ALA A 214 1.83 -10.10 22.39
CA ALA A 214 2.01 -10.14 20.95
C ALA A 214 2.31 -8.75 20.35
N HIS A 215 1.63 -7.70 20.84
CA HIS A 215 1.96 -6.31 20.50
C HIS A 215 3.43 -5.97 20.79
N ILE A 216 3.90 -6.27 22.00
CA ILE A 216 5.29 -5.98 22.41
C ILE A 216 6.27 -6.74 21.52
N SER A 217 5.98 -8.00 21.21
CA SER A 217 6.81 -8.82 20.32
C SER A 217 6.93 -8.20 18.92
N ASP A 218 5.79 -7.85 18.32
CA ASP A 218 5.73 -7.26 16.97
C ASP A 218 6.42 -5.90 16.92
N LEU A 219 6.15 -5.02 17.89
CA LEU A 219 6.73 -3.68 17.94
C LEU A 219 8.25 -3.74 18.16
N THR A 220 8.71 -4.60 19.06
CA THR A 220 10.15 -4.79 19.33
C THR A 220 10.88 -5.28 18.09
N TRP A 221 10.32 -6.30 17.41
CA TRP A 221 10.88 -6.79 16.15
C TRP A 221 10.92 -5.70 15.08
N LEU A 222 9.80 -5.00 14.86
CA LEU A 222 9.67 -3.97 13.84
C LEU A 222 10.66 -2.83 14.06
N PHE A 223 10.71 -2.31 15.29
CA PHE A 223 11.63 -1.24 15.66
C PHE A 223 13.10 -1.65 15.47
N ASN A 224 13.47 -2.88 15.85
CA ASN A 224 14.83 -3.39 15.63
C ASN A 224 15.17 -3.50 14.14
N GLN A 225 14.25 -3.97 13.30
CA GLN A 225 14.48 -4.02 11.84
C GLN A 225 14.66 -2.63 11.24
N VAL A 226 13.81 -1.67 11.60
CA VAL A 226 13.92 -0.28 11.15
C VAL A 226 15.26 0.32 11.58
N ARG A 227 15.65 0.15 12.84
CA ARG A 227 16.94 0.64 13.35
C ARG A 227 18.12 0.02 12.62
N ASN A 228 18.06 -1.27 12.32
CA ASN A 228 19.11 -1.96 11.56
C ASN A 228 19.25 -1.38 10.15
N ILE A 229 18.15 -1.12 9.45
CA ILE A 229 18.15 -0.53 8.10
C ILE A 229 18.64 0.92 8.15
N GLN A 230 18.23 1.70 9.14
CA GLN A 230 18.72 3.07 9.35
C GLN A 230 20.24 3.09 9.57
N ASN A 231 20.76 2.16 10.36
CA ASN A 231 22.20 2.03 10.54
C ASN A 231 22.88 1.65 9.22
N GLN A 232 22.33 0.70 8.45
CA GLN A 232 22.85 0.34 7.12
C GLN A 232 22.88 1.57 6.19
N ASN A 233 21.81 2.36 6.17
CA ASN A 233 21.72 3.57 5.35
C ASN A 233 22.76 4.63 5.73
N LYS A 234 23.12 4.78 7.01
CA LYS A 234 24.16 5.71 7.47
C LYS A 234 25.55 5.39 6.95
N TYR A 235 25.83 4.12 6.67
CA TYR A 235 27.15 3.65 6.23
C TYR A 235 27.22 3.37 4.72
N ARG A 236 26.20 3.76 3.95
CA ARG A 236 26.22 3.64 2.48
C ARG A 236 27.24 4.59 1.85
N ALA A 237 27.75 4.20 0.69
CA ALA A 237 28.67 5.04 -0.08
C ALA A 237 27.97 6.34 -0.52
N GLU A 238 28.75 7.42 -0.62
CA GLU A 238 28.24 8.71 -1.07
C GLU A 238 27.63 8.59 -2.48
N GLY A 239 26.39 9.05 -2.63
CA GLY A 239 25.63 8.96 -3.88
C GLY A 239 24.77 7.70 -4.03
N GLU A 240 24.88 6.70 -3.15
CA GLU A 240 23.94 5.57 -3.13
C GLU A 240 22.62 5.95 -2.44
N PRO A 241 21.45 5.74 -3.08
CA PRO A 241 20.18 5.98 -2.42
C PRO A 241 19.99 5.05 -1.23
N GLY A 242 19.54 5.63 -0.11
CA GLY A 242 19.15 4.87 1.07
C GLY A 242 18.02 3.89 0.76
N ARG A 243 18.06 2.73 1.41
CA ARG A 243 17.00 1.73 1.35
C ARG A 243 15.74 2.29 1.98
N LYS A 244 14.64 2.28 1.22
CA LYS A 244 13.32 2.72 1.69
C LYS A 244 12.62 1.60 2.44
N ILE A 245 11.81 1.94 3.43
CA ILE A 245 11.05 0.95 4.20
C ILE A 245 9.55 1.12 3.93
N LEU A 246 8.89 0.03 3.58
CA LEU A 246 7.44 -0.13 3.61
C LEU A 246 7.08 -1.01 4.80
N VAL A 247 6.26 -0.48 5.70
CA VAL A 247 5.69 -1.27 6.80
C VAL A 247 4.27 -1.69 6.43
N VAL A 248 3.93 -2.96 6.65
CA VAL A 248 2.57 -3.49 6.47
C VAL A 248 2.12 -4.13 7.77
N THR A 249 1.07 -3.57 8.36
CA THR A 249 0.47 -4.09 9.58
C THR A 249 -1.02 -4.36 9.39
N HIS A 250 -1.65 -5.02 10.36
CA HIS A 250 -3.11 -5.07 10.38
C HIS A 250 -3.67 -3.96 11.26
N HIS A 251 -3.24 -3.84 12.53
CA HIS A 251 -3.73 -2.74 13.37
C HIS A 251 -3.05 -1.42 12.99
N ALA A 252 -3.72 -0.32 13.31
CA ALA A 252 -3.31 1.02 12.92
C ALA A 252 -2.12 1.54 13.76
N PRO A 253 -1.15 2.23 13.12
CA PRO A 253 0.07 2.73 13.78
C PRO A 253 -0.10 4.10 14.46
N THR A 254 -1.29 4.70 14.36
CA THR A 254 -1.62 5.98 14.99
C THR A 254 -3.12 6.05 15.21
N ILE A 255 -3.59 6.82 16.19
CA ILE A 255 -5.01 6.92 16.55
C ILE A 255 -5.75 7.89 15.62
N VAL A 256 -5.10 9.01 15.28
CA VAL A 256 -5.73 10.09 14.51
C VAL A 256 -5.57 9.81 13.02
N GLY A 257 -6.68 9.90 12.27
CA GLY A 257 -6.70 9.75 10.80
C GLY A 257 -6.83 8.31 10.31
N THR A 258 -6.78 7.31 11.19
CA THR A 258 -6.83 5.88 10.86
C THR A 258 -8.18 5.22 11.14
N SER A 259 -9.13 5.95 11.72
CA SER A 259 -10.49 5.48 11.98
C SER A 259 -11.52 6.56 11.66
N SER A 260 -12.78 6.14 11.48
CA SER A 260 -13.88 7.08 11.29
C SER A 260 -13.92 8.09 12.44
N PRO A 261 -14.02 9.41 12.19
CA PRO A 261 -14.14 10.41 13.25
C PRO A 261 -15.31 10.16 14.20
N LYS A 262 -16.35 9.44 13.77
CA LYS A 262 -17.49 9.02 14.61
C LYS A 262 -17.09 8.05 15.72
N ASN A 263 -15.97 7.34 15.54
CA ASN A 263 -15.42 6.40 16.50
C ASN A 263 -14.36 7.04 17.41
N SER A 264 -14.11 8.35 17.30
CA SER A 264 -13.15 9.03 18.17
C SER A 264 -13.60 9.04 19.64
N ASN A 265 -12.62 9.08 20.56
CA ASN A 265 -12.83 9.23 22.01
C ASN A 265 -13.65 8.12 22.69
N ASN A 266 -13.74 6.93 22.10
CA ASN A 266 -14.38 5.81 22.78
C ASN A 266 -13.40 5.14 23.79
N PRO A 267 -13.89 4.60 24.93
CA PRO A 267 -13.02 3.99 25.96
C PRO A 267 -12.29 2.70 25.54
N TRP A 268 -12.60 2.14 24.38
CA TRP A 268 -12.06 0.88 23.86
C TRP A 268 -11.20 1.09 22.61
N GLY A 269 -10.84 2.34 22.28
CA GLY A 269 -10.15 2.70 21.04
C GLY A 269 -8.77 2.07 20.90
N SER A 270 -8.12 1.79 22.05
CA SER A 270 -6.84 1.11 22.13
C SER A 270 -6.88 -0.37 21.67
N ALA A 271 -8.07 -0.93 21.41
CA ALA A 271 -8.22 -2.22 20.75
C ALA A 271 -8.00 -2.16 19.21
N PHE A 272 -7.88 -0.97 18.63
CA PHE A 272 -7.78 -0.78 17.18
C PHE A 272 -6.46 -0.16 16.72
N ALA A 273 -5.89 0.74 17.52
CA ALA A 273 -4.72 1.53 17.16
C ALA A 273 -3.80 1.74 18.35
N THR A 274 -2.51 1.88 18.08
CA THR A 274 -1.49 2.32 19.05
C THR A 274 -0.84 3.58 18.52
N GLU A 275 -0.60 4.60 19.35
CA GLU A 275 0.08 5.81 18.92
C GLU A 275 1.60 5.57 18.82
N LEU A 276 2.09 5.25 17.62
CA LEU A 276 3.51 5.02 17.34
C LEU A 276 4.15 6.16 16.54
N LEU A 277 3.34 7.00 15.91
CA LEU A 277 3.78 8.13 15.07
C LEU A 277 3.64 9.45 15.84
N GLY A 278 4.64 10.31 15.78
CA GLY A 278 4.67 11.58 16.52
C GLY A 278 5.24 11.47 17.94
N ASP A 279 5.61 10.28 18.40
CA ASP A 279 6.43 10.10 19.60
C ASP A 279 7.92 10.23 19.24
N SER A 280 8.66 11.03 20.00
CA SER A 280 10.11 11.22 19.81
C SER A 280 10.95 10.02 20.30
N SER A 281 10.34 9.07 21.02
CA SER A 281 11.03 7.89 21.55
C SER A 281 11.43 6.87 20.47
N MET A 282 10.72 6.84 19.34
CA MET A 282 10.97 5.92 18.23
C MET A 282 11.19 6.68 16.92
N SER A 283 12.33 6.43 16.26
CA SER A 283 12.64 7.05 14.98
C SER A 283 12.20 6.19 13.80
N TRP A 284 11.35 6.76 12.94
CA TRP A 284 10.80 6.11 11.75
C TRP A 284 11.28 6.73 10.42
N VAL A 285 12.40 7.47 10.42
CA VAL A 285 12.83 8.35 9.30
C VAL A 285 12.94 7.68 7.92
N ASP A 286 13.30 6.39 7.87
CA ASP A 286 13.44 5.62 6.63
C ASP A 286 12.17 4.87 6.21
N VAL A 287 11.14 4.87 7.08
CA VAL A 287 9.79 4.41 6.72
C VAL A 287 9.17 5.47 5.83
N LYS A 288 8.78 5.06 4.61
CA LYS A 288 8.18 5.97 3.62
C LYS A 288 6.69 5.73 3.48
N VAL A 289 6.26 4.49 3.65
CA VAL A 289 4.85 4.10 3.61
C VAL A 289 4.55 3.13 4.74
N TRP A 290 3.40 3.32 5.40
CA TRP A 290 2.84 2.41 6.38
C TRP A 290 1.42 2.02 5.97
N VAL A 291 1.24 0.76 5.60
CA VAL A 291 -0.04 0.17 5.23
C VAL A 291 -0.69 -0.51 6.45
N PHE A 292 -2.00 -0.32 6.65
CA PHE A 292 -2.76 -0.95 7.73
C PHE A 292 -4.22 -1.31 7.34
N GLY A 293 -4.93 -2.04 8.23
CA GLY A 293 -6.32 -2.48 8.11
C GLY A 293 -7.15 -2.24 9.39
N HIS A 294 -8.02 -3.20 9.76
CA HIS A 294 -8.75 -3.37 11.04
C HIS A 294 -9.86 -2.35 11.37
N THR A 295 -9.67 -1.08 11.04
CA THR A 295 -10.56 0.00 11.49
C THR A 295 -11.83 0.16 10.63
N HIS A 296 -11.92 -0.61 9.55
CA HIS A 296 -12.84 -0.49 8.41
C HIS A 296 -12.89 0.91 7.80
N PHE A 297 -11.80 1.65 7.91
CA PHE A 297 -11.68 3.02 7.44
C PHE A 297 -10.52 3.14 6.46
N THR A 298 -10.85 3.31 5.18
CA THR A 298 -9.89 3.64 4.12
C THR A 298 -9.39 5.07 4.31
N THR A 299 -8.09 5.28 4.21
CA THR A 299 -7.44 6.59 4.40
C THR A 299 -6.12 6.65 3.64
N ASP A 300 -5.67 7.86 3.32
CA ASP A 300 -4.34 8.12 2.72
C ASP A 300 -3.90 9.52 3.13
N PHE A 301 -2.94 9.59 4.05
CA PHE A 301 -2.44 10.86 4.58
C PHE A 301 -0.96 10.76 4.91
N GLU A 302 -0.31 11.91 5.11
CA GLU A 302 1.07 11.98 5.57
C GLU A 302 1.13 12.38 7.05
N LYS A 303 1.97 11.68 7.82
CA LYS A 303 2.32 12.04 9.19
C LYS A 303 3.81 11.80 9.40
N ASP A 304 4.53 12.84 9.85
CA ASP A 304 5.98 12.81 10.11
C ASP A 304 6.83 12.31 8.93
N GLY A 305 6.42 12.66 7.69
CA GLY A 305 7.10 12.23 6.46
C GLY A 305 6.82 10.78 6.05
N ILE A 306 5.87 10.11 6.71
CA ILE A 306 5.40 8.76 6.39
C ILE A 306 4.01 8.87 5.77
N ARG A 307 3.82 8.25 4.60
CA ARG A 307 2.49 8.07 4.03
C ARG A 307 1.78 6.91 4.75
N VAL A 308 0.74 7.21 5.50
CA VAL A 308 -0.11 6.23 6.19
C VAL A 308 -1.32 5.93 5.32
N LEU A 309 -1.47 4.67 4.91
CA LEU A 309 -2.40 4.24 3.88
C LEU A 309 -3.20 3.02 4.34
N SER A 310 -4.49 2.99 4.04
CA SER A 310 -5.32 1.79 4.14
C SER A 310 -6.30 1.72 2.98
N ASN A 311 -6.75 0.51 2.63
CA ASN A 311 -7.79 0.30 1.62
C ASN A 311 -8.68 -0.87 2.05
N GLN A 312 -9.64 -0.54 2.92
CA GLN A 312 -10.37 -1.50 3.73
C GLN A 312 -11.78 -1.69 3.20
N ARG A 313 -12.12 -2.91 2.78
CA ARG A 313 -13.48 -3.19 2.30
C ARG A 313 -14.48 -3.17 3.45
N GLY A 314 -14.08 -3.74 4.59
CA GLY A 314 -14.91 -4.06 5.75
C GLY A 314 -16.13 -4.92 5.40
N TYR A 315 -17.07 -5.04 6.32
CA TYR A 315 -18.25 -5.89 6.13
C TYR A 315 -19.14 -5.42 4.97
N VAL A 316 -19.43 -6.33 4.04
CA VAL A 316 -20.36 -6.15 2.91
C VAL A 316 -21.31 -7.34 2.88
N PRO A 317 -22.53 -7.20 3.45
CA PRO A 317 -23.55 -8.25 3.38
C PRO A 317 -24.16 -8.36 1.96
N PRO A 318 -24.78 -9.50 1.61
CA PRO A 318 -25.39 -9.70 0.30
C PRO A 318 -26.48 -8.67 0.00
N GLY A 319 -26.49 -8.12 -1.22
CA GLY A 319 -27.53 -7.20 -1.69
C GLY A 319 -27.37 -5.74 -1.26
N ASN A 320 -26.36 -5.40 -0.45
CA ASN A 320 -26.03 -4.02 -0.12
C ASN A 320 -24.69 -3.63 -0.73
N GLU A 321 -24.71 -2.85 -1.80
CA GLU A 321 -23.61 -1.95 -2.09
C GLU A 321 -23.58 -0.92 -0.95
N ARG A 322 -22.43 -0.70 -0.31
CA ARG A 322 -22.31 0.35 0.72
C ARG A 322 -22.83 1.65 0.12
N LYS A 323 -23.83 2.27 0.76
CA LYS A 323 -24.23 3.64 0.43
C LYS A 323 -22.97 4.50 0.56
N LYS A 324 -22.56 5.13 -0.54
CA LYS A 324 -21.45 6.08 -0.53
C LYS A 324 -21.81 7.20 0.44
N ASP A 325 -21.06 7.34 1.52
CA ASP A 325 -21.10 8.57 2.31
C ASP A 325 -20.46 9.65 1.41
N GLU A 326 -21.29 10.51 0.79
CA GLU A 326 -20.86 11.58 -0.14
C GLU A 326 -19.78 12.50 0.44
N LYS A 327 -19.64 12.51 1.77
CA LYS A 327 -18.66 13.31 2.51
C LYS A 327 -17.24 12.72 2.53
N PHE A 328 -17.05 11.48 2.10
CA PHE A 328 -15.77 10.74 2.14
C PHE A 328 -15.49 9.97 0.83
N GLU A 329 -16.00 10.43 -0.32
CA GLU A 329 -15.83 9.72 -1.60
C GLU A 329 -14.35 9.51 -2.01
N GLU A 330 -13.45 10.43 -1.65
CA GLU A 330 -12.00 10.29 -1.92
C GLU A 330 -11.33 9.15 -1.14
N THR A 331 -11.98 8.64 -0.10
CA THR A 331 -11.47 7.59 0.78
C THR A 331 -12.37 6.35 0.78
N ALA A 332 -13.08 6.07 -0.32
CA ALA A 332 -13.82 4.82 -0.48
C ALA A 332 -12.89 3.65 -0.79
N PHE A 333 -13.29 2.44 -0.38
CA PHE A 333 -12.60 1.22 -0.81
C PHE A 333 -12.56 1.10 -2.34
N ASP A 334 -11.37 0.89 -2.89
CA ASP A 334 -11.15 0.70 -4.32
C ASP A 334 -10.36 -0.62 -4.56
N PRO A 335 -10.93 -1.65 -5.20
CA PRO A 335 -10.23 -2.90 -5.45
C PRO A 335 -9.00 -2.73 -6.36
N LYS A 336 -8.84 -1.59 -7.04
CA LYS A 336 -7.69 -1.24 -7.90
C LYS A 336 -6.74 -0.23 -7.24
N ARG A 337 -6.84 -0.01 -5.92
CA ARG A 337 -5.96 0.92 -5.20
C ARG A 337 -4.50 0.48 -5.34
N VAL A 338 -3.68 1.37 -5.87
CA VAL A 338 -2.24 1.16 -6.07
C VAL A 338 -1.40 2.28 -5.47
N PHE A 339 -0.15 1.98 -5.13
CA PHE A 339 0.81 2.96 -4.63
C PHE A 339 2.26 2.61 -4.98
N GLY A 340 3.13 3.61 -4.86
CA GLY A 340 4.59 3.49 -4.94
C GLY A 340 5.26 4.10 -3.71
N ILE A 341 6.58 3.93 -3.60
CA ILE A 341 7.40 4.29 -2.42
C ILE A 341 8.53 5.23 -2.83
#